data_AF-A0A2T7QFI3-F1
#
_entry.id   AF-A0A2T7QFI3-F1
#
_cell.length_a   1.000
_cell.length_b   1.000
_cell.length_c   1.000
_cell.angle_alpha   90.00
_cell.angle_beta   90.00
_cell.angle_gamma   90.00
#
_symmetry.space_group_name_H-M   'P 1'
#
loop_
_entity.id
_entity.type
_entity.pdbx_description
1 polymer ?
#
loop_
_entity_poly.entity_id
_entity_poly.type
_entity_poly.pdbx_seq_one_letter_code
_entity_poly.pdbx_strand_id
1 'polypeptide(L)'
;MNNKKMQAVDLFSGAGGMSEGAIAAGIDVRLAVEKDRFAGITFQANHPNTVLFNDDIRKLDLDQSIFDNAHLKVLFGGPPCQGFSTSNQKTRNKTNNENWLFKEYIRIARILKPDWIIVENVKGLVETESGFFFEAINKELKKLGYNSSFAILNAADFGVPQVRNRVFIVGSLHGISFKFPKPTVSKYLTVKEALSDLPALPNGADFDELDYRCDTETKYQKVMRGTEKTSRNNLVTRNNNLVLKRYQHIPEGGNWENIPARLMKNYKDHTRCHTGIYFRLKQNEPSVVIGNYRKNMLIHPIENRGLSVREAARLQSFPDKFRFFGSIGFQQQQVGNSVPPLLAKAIFEQLKNQS
;
A
#
# COMPACT_ATOMS: atom_id res chain seq x y z
N MET A 1 11.83 1.12 32.40
CA MET A 1 12.52 1.61 31.19
C MET A 1 11.68 2.74 30.62
N ASN A 2 12.15 3.99 30.67
CA ASN A 2 11.43 5.11 30.05
C ASN A 2 11.25 4.81 28.56
N ASN A 3 10.01 4.52 28.15
CA ASN A 3 9.70 4.23 26.77
C ASN A 3 9.86 5.55 25.99
N LYS A 4 11.05 5.76 25.40
CA LYS A 4 11.39 6.98 24.65
C LYS A 4 10.34 7.19 23.56
N LYS A 5 9.50 8.22 23.73
CA LYS A 5 8.36 8.47 22.87
C LYS A 5 8.84 8.93 21.49
N MET A 6 8.69 8.06 20.48
CA MET A 6 8.92 8.42 19.08
C MET A 6 7.62 8.96 18.51
N GLN A 7 7.68 10.14 17.92
CA GLN A 7 6.53 10.80 17.31
C GLN A 7 6.76 11.00 15.83
N ALA A 8 5.69 10.92 15.05
CA ALA A 8 5.79 10.99 13.62
C ALA A 8 4.69 11.80 12.92
N VAL A 9 5.01 12.24 11.71
CA VAL A 9 4.08 12.87 10.76
C VAL A 9 4.05 12.06 9.47
N ASP A 10 2.85 11.69 9.01
CA ASP A 10 2.61 10.97 7.75
C ASP A 10 2.12 11.94 6.67
N LEU A 11 2.89 12.10 5.60
CA LEU A 11 2.52 12.91 4.44
C LEU A 11 2.02 12.02 3.31
N PHE A 12 0.91 12.42 2.68
CA PHE A 12 0.27 11.63 1.61
C PHE A 12 -0.16 10.25 2.14
N SER A 13 -0.82 10.24 3.29
CA SER A 13 -1.05 9.02 4.09
C SER A 13 -1.92 7.97 3.39
N GLY A 14 -2.69 8.36 2.37
CA GLY A 14 -3.68 7.52 1.74
C GLY A 14 -4.69 7.02 2.77
N ALA A 15 -5.07 5.76 2.65
CA ALA A 15 -5.91 5.11 3.66
C ALA A 15 -5.18 4.87 4.99
N GLY A 16 -3.84 4.96 5.05
CA GLY A 16 -3.06 4.77 6.28
C GLY A 16 -2.23 3.49 6.36
N GLY A 17 -1.98 2.79 5.25
CA GLY A 17 -1.20 1.53 5.28
C GLY A 17 0.21 1.65 5.90
N MET A 18 0.91 2.75 5.61
CA MET A 18 2.23 2.99 6.22
C MET A 18 2.11 3.43 7.70
N SER A 19 1.10 4.23 8.03
CA SER A 19 0.76 4.62 9.40
C SER A 19 0.38 3.41 10.28
N GLU A 20 -0.41 2.47 9.78
CA GLU A 20 -0.74 1.22 10.50
C GLU A 20 0.53 0.45 10.85
N GLY A 21 1.50 0.37 9.92
CA GLY A 21 2.81 -0.22 10.19
C GLY A 21 3.64 0.54 11.23
N ALA A 22 3.66 1.87 11.17
CA ALA A 22 4.35 2.73 12.14
C ALA A 22 3.78 2.55 13.56
N ILE A 23 2.45 2.59 13.68
CA ILE A 23 1.73 2.41 14.94
C ILE A 23 1.96 0.99 15.48
N ALA A 24 1.94 -0.03 14.62
CA ALA A 24 2.26 -1.40 15.02
C ALA A 24 3.72 -1.59 15.47
N ALA A 25 4.64 -0.71 15.05
CA ALA A 25 6.01 -0.64 15.56
C ALA A 25 6.12 0.20 16.87
N GLY A 26 5.01 0.76 17.36
CA GLY A 26 4.95 1.57 18.57
C GLY A 26 5.35 3.04 18.39
N ILE A 27 5.19 3.59 17.19
CA ILE A 27 5.40 5.01 16.90
C ILE A 27 4.08 5.77 17.05
N ASP A 28 4.12 6.92 17.74
CA ASP A 28 2.99 7.83 17.93
C ASP A 28 2.84 8.75 16.70
N VAL A 29 1.97 8.40 15.76
CA VAL A 29 1.68 9.22 14.57
C VAL A 29 0.76 10.37 14.99
N ARG A 30 1.32 11.58 15.07
CA ARG A 30 0.64 12.79 15.59
C ARG A 30 -0.24 13.45 14.55
N LEU A 31 0.25 13.51 13.31
CA LEU A 31 -0.42 14.16 12.19
C LEU A 31 -0.33 13.28 10.95
N ALA A 32 -1.42 13.20 10.21
CA ALA A 32 -1.46 12.67 8.86
C ALA A 32 -2.04 13.69 7.89
N VAL A 33 -1.55 13.69 6.65
CA VAL A 33 -1.97 14.59 5.59
C VAL A 33 -2.49 13.78 4.40
N GLU A 34 -3.75 13.96 4.06
CA GLU A 34 -4.39 13.30 2.92
C GLU A 34 -5.32 14.27 2.20
N LYS A 35 -5.26 14.33 0.87
CA LYS A 35 -6.10 15.24 0.09
C LYS A 35 -7.43 14.59 -0.33
N ASP A 36 -7.42 13.29 -0.61
CA ASP A 36 -8.61 12.55 -1.00
C ASP A 36 -9.54 12.37 0.20
N ARG A 37 -10.79 12.80 0.03
CA ARG A 37 -11.80 12.76 1.08
C ARG A 37 -12.09 11.35 1.58
N PHE A 38 -12.17 10.35 0.70
CA PHE A 38 -12.55 8.98 1.10
C PHE A 38 -11.39 8.23 1.74
N ALA A 39 -10.16 8.46 1.27
CA ALA A 39 -8.95 8.00 1.93
C ALA A 39 -8.80 8.65 3.31
N GLY A 40 -9.06 9.95 3.44
CA GLY A 40 -9.06 10.66 4.72
C GLY A 40 -10.10 10.13 5.71
N ILE A 41 -11.34 9.92 5.28
CA ILE A 41 -12.38 9.28 6.12
C ILE A 41 -11.91 7.90 6.61
N THR A 42 -11.33 7.11 5.71
CA THR A 42 -10.79 5.80 6.04
C THR A 42 -9.64 5.88 7.03
N PHE A 43 -8.70 6.78 6.81
CA PHE A 43 -7.58 7.01 7.73
C PHE A 43 -8.11 7.34 9.14
N GLN A 44 -8.97 8.36 9.26
CA GLN A 44 -9.44 8.85 10.55
C GLN A 44 -10.24 7.79 11.33
N ALA A 45 -11.02 6.97 10.62
CA ALA A 45 -11.81 5.89 11.24
C ALA A 45 -10.92 4.78 11.85
N ASN A 46 -9.74 4.54 11.29
CA ASN A 46 -8.80 3.52 11.78
C ASN A 46 -7.75 4.09 12.74
N HIS A 47 -7.52 5.40 12.71
CA HIS A 47 -6.52 6.10 13.52
C HIS A 47 -7.13 7.27 14.31
N PRO A 48 -8.09 7.03 15.23
CA PRO A 48 -8.82 8.09 15.92
C PRO A 48 -7.94 9.01 16.78
N ASN A 49 -6.74 8.56 17.16
CA ASN A 49 -5.80 9.31 17.97
C ASN A 49 -4.82 10.16 17.15
N THR A 50 -4.86 10.06 15.83
CA THR A 50 -4.02 10.84 14.91
C THR A 50 -4.84 12.01 14.38
N VAL A 51 -4.26 13.22 14.40
CA VAL A 51 -4.87 14.38 13.77
C VAL A 51 -4.79 14.22 12.26
N LEU A 52 -5.92 14.33 11.57
CA LEU A 52 -5.95 14.33 10.10
C LEU A 52 -6.11 15.74 9.55
N PHE A 53 -5.15 16.18 8.75
CA PHE A 53 -5.31 17.32 7.86
C PHE A 53 -5.82 16.83 6.48
N ASN A 54 -7.14 16.89 6.26
CA ASN A 54 -7.77 16.38 5.05
C ASN A 54 -7.88 17.46 3.93
N ASP A 55 -6.76 18.02 3.49
CA ASP A 55 -6.69 18.98 2.38
C ASP A 55 -5.33 18.88 1.66
N ASP A 56 -5.12 19.70 0.63
CA ASP A 56 -3.86 19.80 -0.09
C ASP A 56 -2.72 20.26 0.84
N ILE A 57 -1.64 19.47 0.90
CA ILE A 57 -0.45 19.74 1.71
C ILE A 57 0.13 21.15 1.53
N ARG A 58 -0.09 21.80 0.38
CA ARG A 58 0.36 23.17 0.10
C ARG A 58 -0.28 24.21 1.03
N LYS A 59 -1.45 23.89 1.60
CA LYS A 59 -2.17 24.72 2.57
C LYS A 59 -1.83 24.36 4.02
N LEU A 60 -1.05 23.30 4.23
CA LEU A 60 -0.65 22.90 5.58
C LEU A 60 0.34 23.91 6.13
N ASP A 61 -0.11 24.61 7.16
CA ASP A 61 0.73 25.36 8.08
C ASP A 61 1.02 24.48 9.30
N LEU A 62 2.30 24.37 9.64
CA LEU A 62 2.80 23.46 10.66
C LEU A 62 4.13 23.97 11.17
N ASP A 63 4.39 23.80 12.46
CA ASP A 63 5.69 24.06 13.07
C ASP A 63 6.12 22.86 13.94
N GLN A 64 7.23 23.01 14.66
CA GLN A 64 7.80 21.93 15.47
C GLN A 64 6.99 21.57 16.72
N SER A 65 6.01 22.38 17.12
CA SER A 65 5.14 22.13 18.29
C SER A 65 4.26 20.88 18.12
N ILE A 66 4.10 20.36 16.90
CA ILE A 66 3.43 19.07 16.67
C ILE A 66 4.13 17.92 17.41
N PHE A 67 5.44 18.04 17.65
CA PHE A 67 6.23 17.10 18.41
C PHE A 67 6.31 17.54 19.88
N ASP A 68 5.39 17.01 20.69
CA ASP A 68 5.37 17.24 22.15
C ASP A 68 6.41 16.37 22.85
N ASN A 69 7.56 16.99 23.19
CA ASN A 69 8.67 16.38 23.93
C ASN A 69 9.13 15.02 23.33
N ALA A 70 9.06 14.89 22.01
CA ALA A 70 9.50 13.69 21.30
C ALA A 70 10.98 13.45 21.52
N HIS A 71 11.34 12.22 21.90
CA HIS A 71 12.75 11.81 21.92
C HIS A 71 13.30 11.69 20.50
N LEU A 72 12.47 11.18 19.57
CA LEU A 72 12.78 11.08 18.15
C LEU A 72 11.57 11.50 17.33
N LYS A 73 11.85 12.32 16.32
CA LYS A 73 10.90 12.89 15.37
C LYS A 73 11.09 12.19 14.03
N VAL A 74 10.00 11.67 13.47
CA VAL A 74 10.02 10.97 12.19
C VAL A 74 9.08 11.67 11.22
N LEU A 75 9.53 11.90 10.00
CA LEU A 75 8.66 12.30 8.90
C LEU A 75 8.65 11.17 7.87
N PHE A 76 7.47 10.72 7.48
CA PHE A 76 7.34 9.69 6.46
C PHE A 76 6.25 10.03 5.45
N GLY A 77 6.30 9.43 4.27
CA GLY A 77 5.26 9.63 3.27
C GLY A 77 5.62 9.10 1.88
N GLY A 78 4.60 8.92 1.06
CA GLY A 78 4.72 8.46 -0.33
C GLY A 78 4.28 9.54 -1.32
N PRO A 79 5.10 10.57 -1.59
CA PRO A 79 4.71 11.64 -2.51
C PRO A 79 4.37 11.06 -3.89
N PRO A 80 3.21 11.44 -4.48
CA PRO A 80 2.76 10.86 -5.73
C PRO A 80 3.72 11.17 -6.87
N CYS A 81 4.04 10.14 -7.67
CA CYS A 81 4.90 10.25 -8.85
C CYS A 81 4.08 9.98 -10.13
N GLN A 82 3.00 10.75 -10.33
CA GLN A 82 2.00 10.49 -11.38
C GLN A 82 2.51 10.70 -12.81
N GLY A 83 3.54 11.53 -13.00
CA GLY A 83 4.13 11.79 -14.31
C GLY A 83 4.90 10.61 -14.89
N PHE A 84 5.24 9.57 -14.10
CA PHE A 84 6.27 8.61 -14.54
C PHE A 84 5.93 7.14 -14.28
N SER A 85 4.75 6.83 -13.71
CA SER A 85 4.27 5.44 -13.64
C SER A 85 4.10 4.82 -15.05
N THR A 86 4.52 3.56 -15.23
CA THR A 86 4.38 2.81 -16.49
C THR A 86 2.94 2.74 -17.02
N SER A 87 1.94 2.98 -16.16
CA SER A 87 0.52 2.92 -16.46
C SER A 87 -0.11 4.23 -16.93
N ASN A 88 0.56 5.38 -16.80
CA ASN A 88 0.06 6.70 -17.23
C ASN A 88 1.05 7.40 -18.18
N GLN A 89 1.13 6.95 -19.43
CA GLN A 89 2.00 7.54 -20.45
C GLN A 89 1.55 8.94 -20.93
N LYS A 90 0.33 9.38 -20.61
CA LYS A 90 -0.26 10.65 -21.10
C LYS A 90 0.16 11.90 -20.30
N THR A 91 0.65 11.76 -19.07
CA THR A 91 1.02 12.88 -18.17
C THR A 91 2.53 13.03 -17.99
N ARG A 92 3.31 12.42 -18.89
CA ARG A 92 4.78 12.30 -18.90
C ARG A 92 5.53 13.58 -19.27
N ASN A 93 5.04 14.75 -18.86
CA ASN A 93 5.68 16.03 -19.16
C ASN A 93 6.09 16.76 -17.87
N LYS A 94 7.26 17.43 -17.91
CA LYS A 94 7.80 18.29 -16.82
C LYS A 94 6.86 19.41 -16.36
N THR A 95 5.79 19.66 -17.12
CA THR A 95 4.74 20.67 -16.87
C THR A 95 3.63 20.20 -15.94
N ASN A 96 3.56 18.91 -15.56
CA ASN A 96 2.56 18.47 -14.58
C ASN A 96 2.96 18.91 -13.16
N ASN A 97 2.19 19.85 -12.59
CA ASN A 97 2.39 20.39 -11.24
C ASN A 97 2.33 19.32 -10.13
N GLU A 98 1.70 18.17 -10.36
CA GLU A 98 1.68 17.07 -9.38
C GLU A 98 3.02 16.37 -9.21
N ASN A 99 3.89 16.41 -10.23
CA ASN A 99 5.25 15.86 -10.14
C ASN A 99 6.13 16.62 -9.14
N TRP A 100 5.70 17.79 -8.69
CA TRP A 100 6.47 18.62 -7.77
C TRP A 100 6.03 18.46 -6.31
N LEU A 101 5.08 17.57 -6.00
CA LEU A 101 4.62 17.35 -4.63
C LEU A 101 5.71 16.83 -3.68
N PHE A 102 6.78 16.22 -4.19
CA PHE A 102 7.97 15.95 -3.36
C PHE A 102 8.63 17.22 -2.83
N LYS A 103 8.53 18.38 -3.51
CA LYS A 103 9.03 19.65 -2.99
C LYS A 103 8.25 20.08 -1.75
N GLU A 104 6.96 19.75 -1.67
CA GLU A 104 6.17 19.98 -0.46
C GLU A 104 6.60 19.05 0.67
N TYR A 105 6.93 17.79 0.36
CA TYR A 105 7.57 16.89 1.34
C TYR A 105 8.86 17.51 1.89
N ILE A 106 9.75 18.00 1.01
CA ILE A 106 11.00 18.67 1.39
C ILE A 106 10.75 19.98 2.15
N ARG A 107 9.70 20.74 1.80
CA ARG A 107 9.29 21.95 2.55
C ARG A 107 8.95 21.60 3.99
N ILE A 108 8.11 20.59 4.21
CA ILE A 108 7.74 20.15 5.56
C ILE A 108 8.96 19.60 6.31
N ALA A 109 9.81 18.80 5.66
CA ALA A 109 11.08 18.33 6.23
C ALA A 109 11.97 19.48 6.73
N ARG A 110 12.09 20.55 5.94
CA ARG A 110 12.88 21.75 6.30
C ARG A 110 12.32 22.50 7.51
N ILE A 111 11.00 22.55 7.67
CA ILE A 111 10.33 23.21 8.79
C ILE A 111 10.47 22.36 10.07
N LEU A 112 10.13 21.08 9.96
CA LEU A 112 10.08 20.17 11.10
C LEU A 112 11.45 19.70 11.58
N LYS A 113 12.45 19.62 10.67
CA LYS A 113 13.78 19.06 10.91
C LYS A 113 13.74 17.74 11.70
N PRO A 114 12.99 16.72 11.23
CA PRO A 114 12.87 15.43 11.92
C PRO A 114 14.23 14.72 12.01
N ASP A 115 14.42 13.89 13.03
CA ASP A 115 15.64 13.07 13.17
C ASP A 115 15.76 12.05 12.03
N TRP A 116 14.62 11.53 11.58
CA TRP A 116 14.51 10.57 10.48
C TRP A 116 13.48 10.99 9.43
N ILE A 117 13.83 10.73 8.18
CA ILE A 117 12.97 10.89 7.02
C ILE A 117 12.81 9.56 6.31
N ILE A 118 11.59 9.18 5.94
CA ILE A 118 11.29 8.00 5.12
C ILE A 118 10.44 8.41 3.91
N VAL A 119 10.97 8.22 2.72
CA VAL A 119 10.23 8.40 1.46
C VAL A 119 9.97 7.03 0.84
N GLU A 120 8.70 6.69 0.67
CA GLU A 120 8.27 5.47 -0.05
C GLU A 120 7.89 5.81 -1.50
N ASN A 121 8.19 4.89 -2.42
CA ASN A 121 7.67 4.98 -3.78
C ASN A 121 7.69 3.64 -4.56
N VAL A 122 7.10 3.67 -5.75
CA VAL A 122 7.14 2.55 -6.69
C VAL A 122 8.54 2.31 -7.25
N LYS A 123 8.84 1.07 -7.66
CA LYS A 123 10.13 0.69 -8.29
C LYS A 123 10.47 1.56 -9.51
N GLY A 124 9.46 2.01 -10.25
CA GLY A 124 9.64 2.90 -11.40
C GLY A 124 10.43 4.18 -11.07
N LEU A 125 10.40 4.67 -9.81
CA LEU A 125 11.13 5.87 -9.38
C LEU A 125 12.63 5.83 -9.72
N VAL A 126 13.25 4.65 -9.57
CA VAL A 126 14.68 4.45 -9.86
C VAL A 126 14.94 4.05 -11.32
N GLU A 127 13.93 3.58 -12.04
CA GLU A 127 14.06 3.08 -13.42
C GLU A 127 13.71 4.13 -14.48
N THR A 128 12.84 5.10 -14.16
CA THR A 128 12.38 6.13 -15.11
C THR A 128 13.26 7.37 -15.15
N GLU A 129 13.42 7.94 -16.35
CA GLU A 129 14.24 9.14 -16.62
C GLU A 129 15.66 9.03 -16.02
N SER A 130 16.27 7.85 -16.13
CA SER A 130 17.62 7.57 -15.58
C SER A 130 17.76 7.84 -14.08
N GLY A 131 16.67 7.76 -13.30
CA GLY A 131 16.71 8.00 -11.86
C GLY A 131 16.71 9.48 -11.45
N PHE A 132 16.40 10.40 -12.36
CA PHE A 132 16.41 11.85 -12.10
C PHE A 132 15.68 12.26 -10.81
N PHE A 133 14.51 11.68 -10.56
CA PHE A 133 13.72 12.05 -9.37
C PHE A 133 14.33 11.51 -8.07
N PHE A 134 14.86 10.30 -8.12
CA PHE A 134 15.61 9.72 -7.02
C PHE A 134 16.84 10.58 -6.68
N GLU A 135 17.59 11.02 -7.71
CA GLU A 135 18.70 11.95 -7.53
C GLU A 135 18.24 13.31 -6.99
N ALA A 136 17.11 13.84 -7.47
CA ALA A 136 16.56 15.10 -7.00
C ALA A 136 16.16 15.04 -5.52
N ILE A 137 15.48 13.98 -5.06
CA ILE A 137 15.15 13.79 -3.64
C ILE A 137 16.44 13.74 -2.82
N ASN A 138 17.40 12.89 -3.18
CA ASN A 138 18.64 12.75 -2.43
C ASN A 138 19.44 14.04 -2.38
N LYS A 139 19.47 14.82 -3.48
CA LYS A 139 20.11 16.13 -3.52
C LYS A 139 19.48 17.11 -2.54
N GLU A 140 18.15 17.17 -2.48
CA GLU A 140 17.44 18.05 -1.54
C GLU A 140 17.59 17.59 -0.09
N LEU A 141 17.51 16.29 0.19
CA LEU A 141 17.78 15.73 1.52
C LEU A 141 19.20 16.04 2.00
N LYS A 142 20.20 15.89 1.13
CA LYS A 142 21.59 16.23 1.43
C LYS A 142 21.76 17.72 1.75
N LYS A 143 21.09 18.62 1.00
CA LYS A 143 21.10 20.06 1.30
C LYS A 143 20.49 20.39 2.67
N LEU A 144 19.50 19.59 3.11
CA LEU A 144 18.90 19.71 4.44
C LEU A 144 19.75 19.07 5.55
N GLY A 145 20.89 18.44 5.22
CA GLY A 145 21.82 17.83 6.17
C GLY A 145 21.58 16.34 6.43
N TYR A 146 20.69 15.68 5.69
CA TYR A 146 20.41 14.26 5.88
C TYR A 146 21.44 13.38 5.17
N ASN A 147 21.94 12.37 5.88
CA ASN A 147 22.63 11.23 5.29
C ASN A 147 21.60 10.18 4.87
N SER A 148 21.46 9.92 3.57
CA SER A 148 20.40 9.07 3.00
C SER A 148 20.91 7.73 2.50
N SER A 149 20.18 6.66 2.83
CA SER A 149 20.35 5.31 2.28
C SER A 149 19.08 4.91 1.52
N PHE A 150 19.19 4.01 0.55
CA PHE A 150 18.01 3.49 -0.16
C PHE A 150 18.07 1.98 -0.37
N ALA A 151 16.90 1.36 -0.50
CA ALA A 151 16.76 -0.04 -0.90
C ALA A 151 15.45 -0.29 -1.65
N ILE A 152 15.43 -1.35 -2.45
CA ILE A 152 14.20 -1.93 -3.01
C ILE A 152 13.87 -3.15 -2.16
N LEU A 153 12.69 -3.15 -1.53
CA LEU A 153 12.23 -4.22 -0.67
C LEU A 153 11.02 -4.92 -1.27
N ASN A 154 11.01 -6.25 -1.22
CA ASN A 154 9.86 -7.07 -1.60
C ASN A 154 9.00 -7.33 -0.37
N ALA A 155 7.72 -6.98 -0.42
CA ALA A 155 6.78 -7.22 0.68
C ALA A 155 6.73 -8.70 1.12
N ALA A 156 6.91 -9.65 0.20
CA ALA A 156 6.90 -11.07 0.51
C ALA A 156 8.01 -11.49 1.50
N ASP A 157 9.15 -10.80 1.49
CA ASP A 157 10.26 -11.02 2.42
C ASP A 157 9.89 -10.69 3.88
N PHE A 158 8.78 -9.97 4.08
CA PHE A 158 8.34 -9.48 5.40
C PHE A 158 7.00 -10.09 5.83
N GLY A 159 6.64 -11.25 5.27
CA GLY A 159 5.42 -11.97 5.65
C GLY A 159 4.13 -11.38 5.07
N VAL A 160 4.23 -10.64 3.96
CA VAL A 160 3.05 -10.24 3.17
C VAL A 160 2.79 -11.31 2.11
N PRO A 161 1.57 -11.83 1.92
CA PRO A 161 1.25 -12.85 0.90
C PRO A 161 1.16 -12.23 -0.52
N GLN A 162 2.12 -11.39 -0.88
CA GLN A 162 2.16 -10.63 -2.12
C GLN A 162 3.59 -10.29 -2.53
N VAL A 163 3.96 -10.58 -3.78
CA VAL A 163 5.20 -10.08 -4.37
C VAL A 163 5.00 -8.63 -4.80
N ARG A 164 5.52 -7.68 -4.01
CA ARG A 164 5.39 -6.24 -4.25
C ARG A 164 6.67 -5.53 -3.87
N ASN A 165 7.39 -5.05 -4.88
CA ASN A 165 8.60 -4.26 -4.69
C ASN A 165 8.27 -2.78 -4.43
N ARG A 166 8.95 -2.20 -3.44
CA ARG A 166 8.91 -0.77 -3.12
C ARG A 166 10.29 -0.20 -2.85
N VAL A 167 10.49 1.03 -3.31
CA VAL A 167 11.69 1.81 -3.04
C VAL A 167 11.46 2.56 -1.74
N PHE A 168 12.42 2.47 -0.84
CA PHE A 168 12.48 3.28 0.37
C PHE A 168 13.78 4.08 0.36
N ILE A 169 13.67 5.38 0.61
CA ILE A 169 14.79 6.27 0.88
C ILE A 169 14.67 6.67 2.35
N VAL A 170 15.70 6.40 3.14
CA VAL A 170 15.73 6.71 4.58
C VAL A 170 16.88 7.66 4.85
N GLY A 171 16.57 8.83 5.38
CA GLY A 171 17.54 9.87 5.72
C GLY A 171 17.66 10.05 7.24
N SER A 172 18.89 10.13 7.75
CA SER A 172 19.18 10.51 9.14
C SER A 172 19.77 11.92 9.20
N LEU A 173 19.22 12.78 10.07
CA LEU A 173 19.81 14.10 10.34
C LEU A 173 21.12 14.00 11.13
N HIS A 174 21.33 12.89 11.82
CA HIS A 174 22.48 12.65 12.71
C HIS A 174 23.64 11.93 12.00
N GLY A 175 23.64 11.90 10.67
CA GLY A 175 24.69 11.27 9.87
C GLY A 175 24.67 9.74 9.85
N ILE A 176 23.69 9.10 10.48
CA ILE A 176 23.58 7.63 10.54
C ILE A 176 23.24 7.07 9.16
N SER A 177 24.02 6.11 8.68
CA SER A 177 23.69 5.35 7.46
C SER A 177 22.70 4.24 7.81
N PHE A 178 21.48 4.33 7.30
CA PHE A 178 20.41 3.43 7.65
C PHE A 178 20.62 2.03 7.03
N LYS A 179 20.64 1.01 7.89
CA LYS A 179 20.63 -0.39 7.45
C LYS A 179 19.20 -0.86 7.32
N PHE A 180 18.80 -1.23 6.10
CA PHE A 180 17.47 -1.77 5.82
C PHE A 180 17.26 -3.14 6.47
N PRO A 181 16.00 -3.49 6.82
CA PRO A 181 15.70 -4.76 7.45
C PRO A 181 15.97 -5.90 6.46
N LYS A 182 16.48 -7.02 6.99
CA LYS A 182 16.65 -8.26 6.23
C LYS A 182 15.31 -9.00 6.14
N PRO A 183 15.14 -9.90 5.15
CA PRO A 183 13.97 -10.78 5.09
C PRO A 183 13.70 -11.46 6.43
N THR A 184 12.44 -11.46 6.87
CA THR A 184 12.00 -12.04 8.15
C THR A 184 11.37 -13.41 7.98
N VAL A 185 11.14 -13.85 6.74
CA VAL A 185 10.60 -15.18 6.41
C VAL A 185 11.52 -15.95 5.47
N SER A 186 11.60 -17.26 5.66
CA SER A 186 12.32 -18.18 4.78
C SER A 186 11.45 -18.78 3.67
N LYS A 187 10.13 -18.76 3.85
CA LYS A 187 9.12 -19.21 2.89
C LYS A 187 8.05 -18.15 2.79
N TYR A 188 7.66 -17.78 1.57
CA TYR A 188 6.60 -16.81 1.36
C TYR A 188 5.23 -17.38 1.68
N LEU A 189 4.39 -16.53 2.26
CA LEU A 189 2.98 -16.84 2.49
C LEU A 189 2.22 -16.90 1.17
N THR A 190 1.35 -17.89 1.07
CA THR A 190 0.55 -18.16 -0.12
C THR A 190 -0.81 -17.49 -0.05
N VAL A 191 -1.48 -17.33 -1.20
CA VAL A 191 -2.86 -16.81 -1.28
C VAL A 191 -3.81 -17.67 -0.45
N LYS A 192 -3.66 -19.01 -0.48
CA LYS A 192 -4.49 -19.91 0.32
C LYS A 192 -4.31 -19.67 1.82
N GLU A 193 -3.07 -19.59 2.29
CA GLU A 193 -2.76 -19.32 3.70
C GLU A 193 -3.27 -17.96 4.19
N ALA A 194 -3.49 -17.02 3.26
CA ALA A 194 -4.04 -15.71 3.56
C ALA A 194 -5.58 -15.69 3.57
N LEU A 195 -6.24 -16.43 2.67
CA LEU A 195 -7.66 -16.24 2.35
C LEU A 195 -8.57 -17.43 2.67
N SER A 196 -8.05 -18.63 2.98
CA SER A 196 -8.85 -19.87 3.10
C SER A 196 -10.01 -19.78 4.10
N ASP A 197 -9.89 -18.87 5.05
CA ASP A 197 -10.75 -18.70 6.20
C ASP A 197 -11.81 -17.59 6.01
N LEU A 198 -11.71 -16.82 4.93
CA LEU A 198 -12.67 -15.78 4.58
C LEU A 198 -13.99 -16.35 4.02
N PRO A 199 -15.10 -15.58 4.07
CA PRO A 199 -16.38 -16.00 3.51
C PRO A 199 -16.28 -16.25 2.00
N ALA A 200 -17.04 -17.24 1.50
CA ALA A 200 -17.26 -17.41 0.07
C ALA A 200 -18.22 -16.31 -0.43
N LEU A 201 -17.92 -15.68 -1.57
CA LEU A 201 -18.67 -14.52 -2.06
C LEU A 201 -19.18 -14.73 -3.49
N PRO A 202 -20.42 -14.34 -3.81
CA PRO A 202 -20.88 -14.31 -5.19
C PRO A 202 -20.30 -13.11 -5.95
N ASN A 203 -20.38 -13.15 -7.29
CA ASN A 203 -20.12 -11.96 -8.11
C ASN A 203 -21.10 -10.83 -7.75
N GLY A 204 -20.57 -9.63 -7.46
CA GLY A 204 -21.40 -8.50 -7.05
C GLY A 204 -21.87 -8.54 -5.60
N ALA A 205 -21.22 -9.34 -4.75
CA ALA A 205 -21.44 -9.31 -3.30
C ALA A 205 -21.28 -7.88 -2.75
N ASP A 206 -22.20 -7.50 -1.87
CA ASP A 206 -22.27 -6.17 -1.24
C ASP A 206 -22.63 -6.34 0.24
N PHE A 207 -21.90 -7.22 0.92
CA PHE A 207 -22.07 -7.48 2.35
C PHE A 207 -21.00 -6.72 3.11
N ASP A 208 -21.39 -5.80 4.02
CA ASP A 208 -20.38 -5.15 4.86
C ASP A 208 -19.77 -6.17 5.81
N GLU A 209 -20.57 -7.02 6.44
CA GLU A 209 -20.17 -7.92 7.52
C GLU A 209 -20.67 -9.33 7.27
N LEU A 210 -19.80 -10.33 7.44
CA LEU A 210 -20.11 -11.76 7.34
C LEU A 210 -19.29 -12.54 8.36
N ASP A 211 -19.84 -13.64 8.86
CA ASP A 211 -19.05 -14.59 9.66
C ASP A 211 -17.92 -15.17 8.82
N TYR A 212 -16.78 -15.40 9.46
CA TYR A 212 -15.72 -16.17 8.83
C TYR A 212 -16.19 -17.59 8.50
N ARG A 213 -15.65 -18.16 7.42
CA ARG A 213 -16.09 -19.48 6.95
C ARG A 213 -15.68 -20.61 7.90
N CYS A 214 -14.53 -20.46 8.54
CA CYS A 214 -13.97 -21.42 9.49
C CYS A 214 -13.04 -20.72 10.48
N ASP A 215 -12.49 -21.47 11.44
CA ASP A 215 -11.42 -20.99 12.30
C ASP A 215 -10.13 -20.73 11.53
N THR A 216 -9.23 -19.94 12.13
CA THR A 216 -7.92 -19.66 11.53
C THR A 216 -7.05 -20.91 11.47
N GLU A 217 -6.52 -21.22 10.29
CA GLU A 217 -5.61 -22.34 10.02
C GLU A 217 -4.14 -21.91 10.13
N THR A 218 -3.83 -20.63 9.89
CA THR A 218 -2.46 -20.11 9.85
C THR A 218 -2.18 -19.04 10.89
N LYS A 219 -0.90 -18.87 11.26
CA LYS A 219 -0.47 -17.77 12.13
C LYS A 219 -0.82 -16.41 11.52
N TYR A 220 -0.73 -16.29 10.20
CA TYR A 220 -1.08 -15.07 9.49
C TYR A 220 -2.56 -14.72 9.70
N GLN A 221 -3.46 -15.68 9.52
CA GLN A 221 -4.89 -15.47 9.71
C GLN A 221 -5.21 -15.08 11.15
N LYS A 222 -4.56 -15.71 12.14
CA LYS A 222 -4.69 -15.34 13.56
C LYS A 222 -4.31 -13.87 13.81
N VAL A 223 -3.19 -13.43 13.25
CA VAL A 223 -2.72 -12.04 13.39
C VAL A 223 -3.64 -11.06 12.66
N MET A 224 -4.08 -11.38 11.44
CA MET A 224 -4.97 -10.51 10.67
C MET A 224 -6.33 -10.37 11.34
N ARG A 225 -6.95 -11.49 11.78
CA ARG A 225 -8.24 -11.45 12.50
C ARG A 225 -8.14 -10.74 13.84
N GLY A 226 -7.06 -10.98 14.59
CA GLY A 226 -6.95 -10.49 15.97
C GLY A 226 -8.15 -10.96 16.81
N THR A 227 -8.96 -10.03 17.28
CA THR A 227 -10.17 -10.28 18.08
C THR A 227 -11.47 -10.21 17.28
N GLU A 228 -11.39 -9.95 15.97
CA GLU A 228 -12.58 -9.84 15.12
C GLU A 228 -13.30 -11.19 15.01
N LYS A 229 -14.62 -11.17 15.19
CA LYS A 229 -15.48 -12.36 15.04
C LYS A 229 -16.06 -12.51 13.63
N THR A 230 -16.11 -11.41 12.90
CA THR A 230 -16.69 -11.30 11.57
C THR A 230 -15.70 -10.64 10.63
N SER A 231 -15.76 -10.99 9.35
CA SER A 231 -15.04 -10.30 8.30
C SER A 231 -15.81 -9.09 7.80
N ARG A 232 -15.14 -7.97 7.55
CA ARG A 232 -15.75 -6.73 7.04
C ARG A 232 -15.25 -6.30 5.66
N ASN A 233 -15.98 -5.42 4.96
CA ASN A 233 -15.68 -4.98 3.58
C ASN A 233 -15.70 -6.13 2.56
N ASN A 234 -16.68 -7.04 2.65
CA ASN A 234 -16.83 -8.18 1.74
C ASN A 234 -17.51 -7.79 0.42
N LEU A 235 -16.93 -6.80 -0.25
CA LEU A 235 -17.48 -6.17 -1.45
C LEU A 235 -16.78 -6.68 -2.71
N VAL A 236 -17.54 -7.19 -3.68
CA VAL A 236 -17.04 -7.71 -4.96
C VAL A 236 -17.63 -6.90 -6.10
N THR A 237 -16.81 -6.50 -7.08
CA THR A 237 -17.31 -5.81 -8.29
C THR A 237 -18.33 -6.68 -9.01
N ARG A 238 -19.53 -6.13 -9.29
CA ARG A 238 -20.54 -6.79 -10.11
C ARG A 238 -20.11 -6.79 -11.57
N ASN A 239 -19.58 -7.90 -12.04
CA ASN A 239 -19.25 -8.09 -13.45
C ASN A 239 -20.44 -8.62 -14.24
N ASN A 240 -20.49 -8.30 -15.54
CA ASN A 240 -21.53 -8.79 -16.45
C ASN A 240 -21.31 -10.26 -16.86
N ASN A 241 -22.33 -10.88 -17.46
CA ASN A 241 -22.29 -12.29 -17.85
C ASN A 241 -21.17 -12.64 -18.84
N LEU A 242 -20.79 -11.72 -19.73
CA LEU A 242 -19.70 -11.96 -20.67
C LEU A 242 -18.37 -12.12 -19.91
N VAL A 243 -18.11 -11.26 -18.93
CA VAL A 243 -16.92 -11.35 -18.07
C VAL A 243 -16.93 -12.64 -17.25
N LEU A 244 -18.08 -13.04 -16.69
CA LEU A 244 -18.17 -14.30 -15.94
C LEU A 244 -17.88 -15.52 -16.81
N LYS A 245 -18.36 -15.53 -18.07
CA LYS A 245 -18.01 -16.56 -19.05
C LYS A 245 -16.50 -16.58 -19.36
N ARG A 246 -15.82 -15.44 -19.34
CA ARG A 246 -14.35 -15.40 -19.51
C ARG A 246 -13.63 -16.05 -18.34
N TYR A 247 -14.02 -15.73 -17.11
CA TYR A 247 -13.38 -16.28 -15.90
C TYR A 247 -13.37 -17.81 -15.89
N GLN A 248 -14.43 -18.45 -16.39
CA GLN A 248 -14.56 -19.91 -16.47
C GLN A 248 -13.47 -20.60 -17.32
N HIS A 249 -12.85 -19.89 -18.26
CA HIS A 249 -11.83 -20.45 -19.15
C HIS A 249 -10.40 -20.30 -18.62
N ILE A 250 -10.22 -19.58 -17.51
CA ILE A 250 -8.90 -19.19 -17.02
C ILE A 250 -8.54 -20.11 -15.86
N PRO A 251 -7.53 -21.00 -16.00
CA PRO A 251 -7.04 -21.82 -14.89
C PRO A 251 -6.20 -21.00 -13.91
N GLU A 252 -5.83 -21.56 -12.75
CA GLU A 252 -4.90 -20.91 -11.81
C GLU A 252 -3.59 -20.51 -12.50
N GLY A 253 -3.15 -19.27 -12.31
CA GLY A 253 -1.98 -18.71 -13.01
C GLY A 253 -2.21 -18.36 -14.48
N GLY A 254 -3.38 -18.67 -15.03
CA GLY A 254 -3.80 -18.25 -16.36
C GLY A 254 -4.19 -16.77 -16.40
N ASN A 255 -4.40 -16.26 -17.61
CA ASN A 255 -4.76 -14.86 -17.86
C ASN A 255 -5.71 -14.75 -19.08
N TRP A 256 -5.80 -13.55 -19.67
CA TRP A 256 -6.64 -13.29 -20.84
C TRP A 256 -6.36 -14.20 -22.05
N GLU A 257 -5.14 -14.73 -22.20
CA GLU A 257 -4.74 -15.64 -23.30
C GLU A 257 -5.50 -16.97 -23.27
N ASN A 258 -6.00 -17.38 -22.10
CA ASN A 258 -6.81 -18.58 -21.97
C ASN A 258 -8.27 -18.37 -22.43
N ILE A 259 -8.68 -17.12 -22.69
CA ILE A 259 -10.05 -16.80 -23.07
C ILE A 259 -10.24 -17.07 -24.58
N PRO A 260 -11.26 -17.86 -24.98
CA PRO A 260 -11.57 -18.06 -26.39
C PRO A 260 -11.80 -16.75 -27.13
N ALA A 261 -11.20 -16.59 -28.32
CA ALA A 261 -11.28 -15.37 -29.13
C ALA A 261 -12.73 -14.87 -29.36
N ARG A 262 -13.70 -15.79 -29.47
CA ARG A 262 -15.13 -15.46 -29.59
C ARG A 262 -15.69 -14.65 -28.41
N LEU A 263 -15.12 -14.79 -27.22
CA LEU A 263 -15.49 -14.06 -26.02
C LEU A 263 -14.69 -12.75 -25.85
N MET A 264 -13.67 -12.50 -26.68
CA MET A 264 -12.82 -11.30 -26.63
C MET A 264 -13.09 -10.30 -27.77
N LYS A 265 -14.17 -10.49 -28.56
CA LYS A 265 -14.51 -9.64 -29.72
C LYS A 265 -14.62 -8.14 -29.45
N ASN A 266 -14.87 -7.72 -28.20
CA ASN A 266 -14.96 -6.31 -27.81
C ASN A 266 -13.60 -5.65 -27.52
N TYR A 267 -12.50 -6.42 -27.49
CA TYR A 267 -11.15 -5.88 -27.43
C TYR A 267 -10.68 -5.58 -28.84
N LYS A 268 -10.45 -4.30 -29.15
CA LYS A 268 -10.06 -3.82 -30.49
C LYS A 268 -8.73 -4.43 -30.98
N ASP A 269 -7.82 -4.70 -30.05
CA ASP A 269 -6.51 -5.29 -30.34
C ASP A 269 -6.04 -6.10 -29.12
N HIS A 270 -6.00 -7.42 -29.25
CA HIS A 270 -5.68 -8.33 -28.15
C HIS A 270 -4.18 -8.28 -27.80
N THR A 271 -3.33 -7.89 -28.75
CA THR A 271 -1.87 -7.78 -28.54
C THR A 271 -1.49 -6.66 -27.56
N ARG A 272 -2.42 -5.73 -27.28
CA ARG A 272 -2.25 -4.67 -26.27
C ARG A 272 -2.68 -5.11 -24.88
N CYS A 273 -3.22 -6.32 -24.71
CA CYS A 273 -3.58 -6.84 -23.41
C CYS A 273 -2.31 -7.30 -22.68
N HIS A 274 -1.96 -6.61 -21.61
CA HIS A 274 -0.85 -7.02 -20.76
C HIS A 274 -1.17 -8.33 -20.02
N THR A 275 -0.15 -9.13 -19.73
CA THR A 275 -0.27 -10.44 -19.06
C THR A 275 -0.96 -10.39 -17.69
N GLY A 276 -1.00 -9.22 -17.04
CA GLY A 276 -1.72 -9.00 -15.79
C GLY A 276 -3.25 -8.87 -15.93
N ILE A 277 -3.78 -8.75 -17.16
CA ILE A 277 -5.22 -8.64 -17.41
C ILE A 277 -5.87 -10.03 -17.30
N TYR A 278 -6.96 -10.13 -16.52
CA TYR A 278 -7.64 -11.38 -16.18
C TYR A 278 -6.76 -12.43 -15.49
N PHE A 279 -5.68 -12.03 -14.82
CA PHE A 279 -4.83 -13.01 -14.14
C PHE A 279 -5.60 -13.70 -13.00
N ARG A 280 -5.61 -15.03 -12.98
CA ARG A 280 -6.15 -15.81 -11.85
C ARG A 280 -5.04 -16.13 -10.88
N LEU A 281 -5.25 -15.74 -9.62
CA LEU A 281 -4.29 -16.05 -8.56
C LEU A 281 -4.08 -17.55 -8.41
N LYS A 282 -2.88 -17.93 -7.99
CA LYS A 282 -2.55 -19.30 -7.62
C LYS A 282 -2.66 -19.47 -6.12
N GLN A 283 -3.28 -20.54 -5.66
CA GLN A 283 -3.47 -20.83 -4.24
C GLN A 283 -2.14 -20.98 -3.48
N ASN A 284 -1.16 -21.65 -4.09
CA ASN A 284 0.09 -22.08 -3.44
C ASN A 284 1.28 -21.14 -3.70
N GLU A 285 1.03 -19.95 -4.22
CA GLU A 285 2.04 -18.90 -4.43
C GLU A 285 1.55 -17.60 -3.76
N PRO A 286 2.43 -16.64 -3.47
CA PRO A 286 2.00 -15.30 -3.06
C PRO A 286 1.24 -14.62 -4.20
N SER A 287 0.39 -13.65 -3.86
CA SER A 287 -0.32 -12.86 -4.87
C SER A 287 0.65 -12.02 -5.70
N VAL A 288 0.25 -11.75 -6.94
CA VAL A 288 0.80 -10.62 -7.71
C VAL A 288 0.40 -9.28 -7.08
N VAL A 289 0.99 -8.19 -7.55
CA VAL A 289 0.78 -6.84 -7.03
C VAL A 289 -0.70 -6.45 -6.98
N ILE A 290 -1.22 -6.19 -5.77
CA ILE A 290 -2.53 -5.60 -5.51
C ILE A 290 -2.42 -4.09 -5.70
N GLY A 291 -2.33 -3.65 -6.96
CA GLY A 291 -2.27 -2.23 -7.34
C GLY A 291 -3.59 -1.80 -7.96
N ASN A 292 -3.72 -2.01 -9.27
CA ASN A 292 -4.96 -1.76 -10.02
C ASN A 292 -5.79 -3.03 -10.22
N TYR A 293 -5.96 -3.84 -9.17
CA TYR A 293 -6.54 -5.19 -9.28
C TYR A 293 -7.96 -5.21 -9.87
N ARG A 294 -8.75 -4.14 -9.65
CA ARG A 294 -10.04 -3.95 -10.33
C ARG A 294 -9.89 -3.78 -11.85
N LYS A 295 -9.03 -2.87 -12.31
CA LYS A 295 -8.83 -2.60 -13.75
C LYS A 295 -8.17 -3.80 -14.45
N ASN A 296 -7.28 -4.49 -13.75
CA ASN A 296 -6.64 -5.71 -14.21
C ASN A 296 -7.58 -6.92 -14.16
N MET A 297 -8.73 -6.81 -13.50
CA MET A 297 -9.70 -7.88 -13.34
C MET A 297 -9.08 -9.12 -12.69
N LEU A 298 -8.26 -8.91 -11.66
CA LEU A 298 -7.57 -9.96 -10.91
C LEU A 298 -8.61 -10.91 -10.30
N ILE A 299 -8.45 -12.21 -10.58
CA ILE A 299 -9.47 -13.23 -10.31
C ILE A 299 -9.10 -14.00 -9.04
N HIS A 300 -10.12 -14.27 -8.22
CA HIS A 300 -10.02 -15.17 -7.09
C HIS A 300 -9.46 -16.54 -7.53
N PRO A 301 -8.61 -17.21 -6.73
CA PRO A 301 -7.93 -18.44 -7.18
C PRO A 301 -8.87 -19.58 -7.57
N ILE A 302 -10.01 -19.72 -6.90
CA ILE A 302 -10.96 -20.82 -7.14
C ILE A 302 -12.25 -20.32 -7.80
N GLU A 303 -12.90 -19.34 -7.17
CA GLU A 303 -14.18 -18.79 -7.61
C GLU A 303 -14.10 -17.96 -8.91
N ASN A 304 -15.16 -17.97 -9.72
CA ASN A 304 -15.26 -17.24 -10.98
C ASN A 304 -15.72 -15.79 -10.76
N ARG A 305 -14.94 -15.02 -9.99
CA ARG A 305 -15.17 -13.61 -9.70
C ARG A 305 -13.85 -12.88 -9.45
N GLY A 306 -13.91 -11.54 -9.49
CA GLY A 306 -12.81 -10.72 -8.99
C GLY A 306 -12.62 -10.85 -7.48
N LEU A 307 -11.47 -10.39 -6.99
CA LEU A 307 -11.23 -10.28 -5.55
C LEU A 307 -12.19 -9.30 -4.88
N SER A 308 -12.56 -9.60 -3.64
CA SER A 308 -13.24 -8.66 -2.76
C SER A 308 -12.28 -7.60 -2.22
N VAL A 309 -12.82 -6.50 -1.68
CA VAL A 309 -12.02 -5.48 -0.97
C VAL A 309 -11.25 -6.11 0.20
N ARG A 310 -11.92 -6.93 1.02
CA ARG A 310 -11.29 -7.64 2.15
C ARG A 310 -10.19 -8.60 1.72
N GLU A 311 -10.41 -9.40 0.68
CA GLU A 311 -9.38 -10.32 0.17
C GLU A 311 -8.14 -9.54 -0.29
N ALA A 312 -8.34 -8.45 -1.03
CA ALA A 312 -7.26 -7.58 -1.47
C ALA A 312 -6.53 -6.91 -0.28
N ALA A 313 -7.28 -6.47 0.74
CA ALA A 313 -6.73 -5.88 1.95
C ALA A 313 -5.87 -6.89 2.73
N ARG A 314 -6.35 -8.13 2.84
CA ARG A 314 -5.64 -9.23 3.47
C ARG A 314 -4.41 -9.64 2.67
N LEU A 315 -4.43 -9.56 1.34
CA LEU A 315 -3.23 -9.75 0.52
C LEU A 315 -2.22 -8.58 0.63
N GLN A 316 -2.66 -7.41 1.10
CA GLN A 316 -1.82 -6.27 1.45
C GLN A 316 -1.41 -6.26 2.93
N SER A 317 -1.73 -7.27 3.73
CA SER A 317 -1.45 -7.35 5.18
C SER A 317 -2.12 -6.30 6.06
N PHE A 318 -3.29 -5.80 5.63
CA PHE A 318 -4.16 -5.05 6.54
C PHE A 318 -4.81 -5.99 7.57
N PRO A 319 -4.82 -5.62 8.86
CA PRO A 319 -5.64 -6.29 9.85
C PRO A 319 -7.14 -6.27 9.48
N ASP A 320 -7.90 -7.26 9.94
CA ASP A 320 -9.33 -7.35 9.65
C ASP A 320 -10.17 -6.29 10.35
N LYS A 321 -9.69 -5.79 11.49
CA LYS A 321 -10.24 -4.61 12.16
C LYS A 321 -10.14 -3.33 11.31
N PHE A 322 -9.24 -3.29 10.31
CA PHE A 322 -9.04 -2.12 9.47
C PHE A 322 -10.19 -2.00 8.47
N ARG A 323 -10.92 -0.88 8.49
CA ARG A 323 -12.15 -0.68 7.71
C ARG A 323 -11.91 0.30 6.57
N PHE A 324 -12.43 0.01 5.38
CA PHE A 324 -12.35 0.92 4.23
C PHE A 324 -13.70 1.59 3.96
N PHE A 325 -13.70 2.86 3.57
CA PHE A 325 -14.91 3.66 3.38
C PHE A 325 -15.00 4.29 1.98
N GLY A 326 -16.23 4.67 1.61
CA GLY A 326 -16.59 5.14 0.27
C GLY A 326 -17.20 4.03 -0.59
N SER A 327 -17.52 4.34 -1.85
CA SER A 327 -17.99 3.32 -2.80
C SER A 327 -16.92 2.24 -3.01
N ILE A 328 -17.33 1.05 -3.46
CA ILE A 328 -16.40 -0.07 -3.71
C ILE A 328 -15.18 0.35 -4.55
N GLY A 329 -15.36 1.22 -5.55
CA GLY A 329 -14.26 1.70 -6.38
C GLY A 329 -13.20 2.50 -5.59
N PHE A 330 -13.64 3.35 -4.65
CA PHE A 330 -12.73 4.09 -3.78
C PHE A 330 -12.00 3.16 -2.81
N GLN A 331 -12.71 2.20 -2.19
CA GLN A 331 -12.10 1.22 -1.30
C GLN A 331 -11.04 0.37 -2.03
N GLN A 332 -11.35 -0.09 -3.25
CA GLN A 332 -10.41 -0.85 -4.07
C GLN A 332 -9.15 -0.04 -4.40
N GLN A 333 -9.30 1.25 -4.72
CA GLN A 333 -8.17 2.15 -4.99
C GLN A 333 -7.30 2.37 -3.74
N GLN A 334 -7.94 2.58 -2.58
CA GLN A 334 -7.26 2.75 -1.30
C GLN A 334 -6.37 1.54 -0.96
N VAL A 335 -6.90 0.33 -1.06
CA VAL A 335 -6.12 -0.91 -0.86
C VAL A 335 -4.98 -1.01 -1.88
N GLY A 336 -5.26 -0.69 -3.14
CA GLY A 336 -4.31 -0.76 -4.25
C GLY A 336 -3.09 0.16 -4.09
N ASN A 337 -3.35 1.39 -3.62
CA ASN A 337 -2.33 2.43 -3.46
C ASN A 337 -1.46 2.22 -2.22
N SER A 338 -1.97 1.53 -1.20
CA SER A 338 -1.32 1.42 0.09
C SER A 338 0.02 0.67 0.06
N VAL A 339 0.88 1.06 1.01
CA VAL A 339 2.04 0.26 1.45
C VAL A 339 1.53 -0.86 2.35
N PRO A 340 1.98 -2.11 2.18
CA PRO A 340 1.61 -3.19 3.09
C PRO A 340 2.02 -2.88 4.55
N PRO A 341 1.10 -2.96 5.53
CA PRO A 341 1.43 -2.64 6.93
C PRO A 341 2.59 -3.45 7.52
N LEU A 342 2.71 -4.75 7.19
CA LEU A 342 3.84 -5.56 7.71
C LEU A 342 5.20 -5.13 7.14
N LEU A 343 5.26 -4.71 5.86
CA LEU A 343 6.47 -4.15 5.27
C LEU A 343 6.83 -2.81 5.93
N ALA A 344 5.84 -1.93 6.11
CA ALA A 344 6.05 -0.66 6.80
C ALA A 344 6.53 -0.88 8.24
N LYS A 345 5.89 -1.79 8.99
CA LYS A 345 6.30 -2.17 10.36
C LYS A 345 7.77 -2.59 10.42
N ALA A 346 8.24 -3.42 9.50
CA ALA A 346 9.63 -3.85 9.46
C ALA A 346 10.62 -2.68 9.28
N ILE A 347 10.29 -1.68 8.46
CA ILE A 347 11.09 -0.45 8.32
C ILE A 347 11.14 0.32 9.64
N PHE A 348 10.00 0.54 10.28
CA PHE A 348 9.92 1.33 11.51
C PHE A 348 10.55 0.63 12.71
N GLU A 349 10.43 -0.70 12.84
CA GLU A 349 11.15 -1.48 13.85
C GLU A 349 12.67 -1.38 13.65
N GLN A 350 13.12 -1.43 12.39
CA GLN A 350 14.53 -1.28 12.06
C GLN A 350 15.06 0.13 12.32
N LEU A 351 14.23 1.17 12.19
CA LEU A 351 14.54 2.55 12.59
C LEU A 351 14.71 2.65 14.10
N LYS A 352 13.78 2.08 14.88
CA LYS A 352 13.87 2.06 16.35
C LYS A 352 15.16 1.41 16.85
N ASN A 353 15.59 0.33 16.21
CA ASN A 353 16.80 -0.40 16.60
C ASN A 353 18.10 0.35 16.31
N GLN A 354 18.05 1.43 15.50
CA GLN A 354 19.22 2.21 15.09
C GLN A 354 19.20 3.64 15.64
N SER A 355 18.29 3.96 16.57
CA SER A 355 18.10 5.30 17.12
C SER A 355 18.37 5.42 18.61
#